data_AF-A0AAN6TSB4-F1
#
_entry.id   AF-A0AAN6TSB4-F1
#
_cell.length_a   1.000
_cell.length_b   1.000
_cell.length_c   1.000
_cell.angle_alpha   90.00
_cell.angle_beta   90.00
_cell.angle_gamma   90.00
#
_symmetry.space_group_name_H-M   'P 1'
#
loop_
_entity.id
_entity.type
_entity.pdbx_description
1 polymer ?
#
loop_
_entity_poly.entity_id
_entity_poly.type
_entity_poly.pdbx_seq_one_letter_code
_entity_poly.pdbx_strand_id
1 'polypeptide(L)'
;MSASTAPSQYKVFKLKFRLSMQDPDMPQPRYHHLIFVESNPQNGSGIKFHVTGDITSANGMVYQSVAYHDPKNSATLHSSELLGYTDAANFKAKFDNVFRACPPPPQQKSFNVKTMKMEPFKIKTPLTFYGPGETRKPLRKCTE
;
A
#
# COMPACT_ATOMS: atom_id res chain seq x y z
N MET A 1 39.41 -7.20 -13.26
CA MET A 1 37.94 -7.15 -13.45
C MET A 1 37.31 -7.95 -12.34
N SER A 2 36.81 -7.30 -11.28
CA SER A 2 36.21 -8.02 -10.15
C SER A 2 34.79 -8.45 -10.50
N ALA A 3 34.57 -9.77 -10.61
CA ALA A 3 33.24 -10.34 -10.74
C ALA A 3 32.46 -10.09 -9.44
N SER A 4 31.46 -9.21 -9.48
CA SER A 4 30.50 -9.07 -8.39
C SER A 4 29.61 -10.31 -8.39
N THR A 5 29.87 -11.26 -7.49
CA THR A 5 28.95 -12.37 -7.24
C THR A 5 27.61 -11.78 -6.82
N ALA A 6 26.54 -12.07 -7.57
CA ALA A 6 25.20 -11.64 -7.20
C ALA A 6 24.88 -12.19 -5.80
N PRO A 7 24.32 -11.38 -4.89
CA PRO A 7 24.02 -11.85 -3.55
C PRO A 7 23.02 -12.99 -3.61
N SER A 8 23.23 -14.03 -2.79
CA SER A 8 22.32 -15.18 -2.70
C SER A 8 20.99 -14.81 -2.04
N GLN A 9 20.97 -13.71 -1.28
CA GLN A 9 19.80 -13.22 -0.54
C GLN A 9 19.67 -11.70 -0.60
N TYR A 10 18.44 -11.22 -0.55
CA TYR A 10 18.09 -9.80 -0.47
C TYR A 10 17.43 -9.48 0.87
N LYS A 11 17.70 -8.28 1.39
CA LYS A 11 17.03 -7.77 2.60
C LYS A 11 15.60 -7.38 2.29
N VAL A 12 14.70 -7.70 3.20
CA VAL A 12 13.27 -7.38 3.12
C VAL A 12 12.92 -6.42 4.23
N PHE A 13 12.31 -5.30 3.87
CA PHE A 13 11.95 -4.22 4.79
C PHE A 13 10.46 -3.95 4.78
N LYS A 14 9.91 -3.60 5.94
CA LYS A 14 8.64 -2.89 6.06
C LYS A 14 8.94 -1.41 6.10
N LEU A 15 8.40 -0.67 5.14
CA LEU A 15 8.55 0.78 5.09
C LEU A 15 7.22 1.45 5.39
N LYS A 16 7.28 2.55 6.15
CA LYS A 16 6.14 3.42 6.42
C LYS A 16 6.44 4.81 5.88
N PHE A 17 5.55 5.34 5.06
CA PHE A 17 5.66 6.70 4.50
C PHE A 17 4.53 7.58 5.03
N ARG A 18 4.85 8.83 5.35
CA ARG A 18 3.86 9.86 5.69
C ARG A 18 2.94 10.08 4.49
N LEU A 19 1.63 10.12 4.74
CA LEU A 19 0.65 10.49 3.74
C LEU A 19 0.65 12.02 3.54
N SER A 20 0.45 12.46 2.30
CA SER A 20 0.24 13.88 1.99
C SER A 20 -1.06 14.42 2.59
N MET A 21 -2.09 13.57 2.68
CA MET A 21 -3.39 13.91 3.25
C MET A 21 -3.92 12.72 4.07
N GLN A 22 -4.32 13.01 5.31
CA GLN A 22 -4.98 12.03 6.18
C GLN A 22 -6.47 11.97 5.84
N ASP A 23 -7.06 10.78 5.92
CA ASP A 23 -8.51 10.65 5.79
C ASP A 23 -9.17 11.11 7.11
N PRO A 24 -10.06 12.12 7.08
CA PRO A 24 -10.71 12.61 8.30
C PRO A 24 -11.62 11.56 8.93
N ASP A 25 -12.11 10.58 8.15
CA ASP A 25 -12.98 9.50 8.65
C ASP A 25 -12.20 8.32 9.26
N MET A 26 -10.88 8.45 9.46
CA MET A 26 -10.00 7.39 9.97
C MET A 26 -9.16 7.87 11.17
N PRO A 27 -8.82 6.98 12.13
CA PRO A 27 -7.89 7.30 13.21
C PRO A 27 -6.53 7.78 12.66
N GLN A 28 -6.00 8.88 13.19
CA GLN A 28 -4.75 9.51 12.75
C GLN A 28 -3.64 9.41 13.83
N PRO A 29 -2.35 9.34 13.45
CA PRO A 29 -1.81 9.38 12.09
C PRO A 29 -1.85 8.02 11.39
N ARG A 30 -1.93 8.04 10.05
CA ARG A 30 -1.80 6.87 9.19
C ARG A 30 -0.60 7.01 8.26
N TYR A 31 -0.02 5.86 7.92
CA TYR A 31 1.13 5.76 7.02
C TYR A 31 0.79 4.90 5.82
N HIS A 32 1.39 5.22 4.68
CA HIS A 32 1.42 4.30 3.55
C HIS A 32 2.43 3.19 3.86
N HIS A 33 1.95 1.96 4.02
CA HIS A 33 2.79 0.79 4.27
C HIS A 33 3.20 0.13 2.95
N LEU A 34 4.45 -0.33 2.88
CA LEU A 34 4.89 -1.19 1.80
C LEU A 34 5.99 -2.16 2.22
N ILE A 35 6.12 -3.24 1.46
CA ILE A 35 7.23 -4.18 1.57
C ILE A 35 8.26 -3.81 0.51
N PHE A 36 9.52 -3.69 0.90
CA PHE A 36 10.62 -3.35 0.00
C PHE A 36 11.68 -4.44 0.06
N VAL A 37 12.14 -4.90 -1.10
CA VAL A 37 13.26 -5.83 -1.21
C VAL A 37 14.42 -5.10 -1.86
N GLU A 38 15.49 -4.90 -1.10
CA GLU A 38 16.73 -4.25 -1.55
C GLU A 38 17.51 -5.23 -2.45
N SER A 39 17.25 -5.18 -3.76
CA SER A 39 17.87 -6.07 -4.74
C SER A 39 19.19 -5.53 -5.31
N ASN A 40 19.55 -4.28 -5.00
CA ASN A 40 20.81 -3.67 -5.39
C ASN A 40 21.45 -2.97 -4.16
N PRO A 41 22.34 -3.68 -3.43
CA PRO A 41 23.00 -3.12 -2.25
C PRO A 41 23.95 -1.96 -2.55
N GLN A 42 24.44 -1.83 -3.79
CA GLN A 42 25.42 -0.80 -4.15
C GLN A 42 24.80 0.60 -4.14
N ASN A 43 23.51 0.72 -4.45
CA ASN A 43 22.80 2.00 -4.48
C ASN A 43 21.51 1.99 -3.65
N GLY A 44 21.28 0.95 -2.84
CA GLY A 44 20.11 0.78 -1.97
C GLY A 44 18.78 0.59 -2.71
N SER A 45 18.79 0.47 -4.04
CA SER A 45 17.56 0.31 -4.84
C SER A 45 17.03 -1.12 -4.82
N GLY A 46 15.78 -1.27 -5.25
CA GLY A 46 15.09 -2.55 -5.15
C GLY A 46 13.72 -2.57 -5.78
N ILE A 47 12.89 -3.48 -5.30
CA ILE A 47 11.48 -3.61 -5.69
C ILE A 47 10.61 -3.27 -4.49
N LYS A 48 9.66 -2.35 -4.68
CA LYS A 48 8.58 -2.14 -3.71
C LYS A 48 7.34 -2.91 -4.12
N PHE A 49 6.67 -3.46 -3.13
CA PHE A 49 5.40 -4.15 -3.22
C PHE A 49 4.41 -3.37 -2.36
N HIS A 50 3.42 -2.77 -3.01
CA HIS A 50 2.51 -1.86 -2.33
C HIS A 50 1.14 -1.85 -3.00
N VAL A 51 0.19 -1.24 -2.31
CA VAL A 51 -1.12 -0.94 -2.88
C VAL A 51 -1.23 0.56 -3.11
N THR A 52 -1.71 0.97 -4.28
CA THR A 52 -1.94 2.36 -4.65
C THR A 52 -3.42 2.64 -4.84
N GLY A 53 -3.78 3.90 -5.05
CA GLY A 53 -5.17 4.34 -5.18
C GLY A 53 -5.83 4.65 -3.85
N ASP A 54 -7.15 4.79 -3.87
CA ASP A 54 -7.94 5.20 -2.71
C ASP A 54 -9.31 4.51 -2.68
N ILE A 55 -10.01 4.66 -1.56
CA ILE A 55 -11.32 4.04 -1.34
C ILE A 55 -12.48 4.82 -2.00
N THR A 56 -12.19 5.89 -2.73
CA THR A 56 -13.18 6.68 -3.49
C THR A 56 -13.20 6.29 -4.96
N SER A 57 -12.07 5.81 -5.47
CA SER A 57 -11.85 5.36 -6.84
C SER A 57 -12.76 4.18 -7.20
N ALA A 58 -13.32 4.15 -8.41
CA ALA A 58 -14.25 3.11 -8.85
C ALA A 58 -13.66 1.69 -8.77
N ASN A 59 -12.36 1.56 -9.05
CA ASN A 59 -11.59 0.32 -8.96
C ASN A 59 -11.02 0.05 -7.56
N GLY A 60 -11.27 0.95 -6.60
CA GLY A 60 -10.67 0.93 -5.28
C GLY A 60 -9.16 1.08 -5.33
N MET A 61 -8.50 0.44 -4.37
CA MET A 61 -7.06 0.37 -4.30
C MET A 61 -6.54 -0.81 -5.13
N VAL A 62 -5.31 -0.72 -5.65
CA VAL A 62 -4.73 -1.71 -6.57
C VAL A 62 -3.31 -2.08 -6.16
N TYR A 63 -3.02 -3.37 -6.12
CA TYR A 63 -1.67 -3.88 -5.85
C TYR A 63 -0.72 -3.62 -7.03
N GLN A 64 0.52 -3.23 -6.73
CA GLN A 64 1.59 -3.01 -7.69
C GLN A 64 2.94 -3.50 -7.13
N SER A 65 3.79 -3.99 -8.02
CA SER A 65 5.20 -4.28 -7.74
C SER A 65 6.09 -3.62 -8.78
N VAL A 66 6.92 -2.67 -8.35
CA VAL A 66 7.69 -1.80 -9.25
C VAL A 66 9.09 -1.54 -8.70
N ALA A 67 10.02 -1.24 -9.60
CA ALA A 67 11.36 -0.78 -9.22
C ALA A 67 11.28 0.50 -8.40
N TYR A 68 12.19 0.65 -7.44
CA TYR A 68 12.22 1.78 -6.53
C TYR A 68 13.65 2.12 -6.11
N HIS A 69 13.92 3.42 -5.96
CA HIS A 69 15.20 3.94 -5.50
C HIS A 69 15.42 3.65 -4.00
N ASP A 70 16.61 3.98 -3.47
CA ASP A 70 16.89 3.88 -2.04
C ASP A 70 15.83 4.66 -1.23
N PRO A 71 15.00 3.98 -0.43
CA PRO A 71 13.95 4.62 0.33
C PRO A 71 14.44 5.73 1.28
N LYS A 72 15.70 5.67 1.72
CA LYS A 72 16.31 6.68 2.60
C LYS A 72 16.37 8.07 1.96
N ASN A 73 16.34 8.13 0.62
CA ASN A 73 16.31 9.39 -0.12
C ASN A 73 14.92 10.04 -0.14
N SER A 74 13.89 9.37 0.37
CA SER A 74 12.53 9.92 0.40
C SER A 74 12.28 10.74 1.66
N ALA A 75 11.94 12.02 1.48
CA ALA A 75 11.59 12.92 2.59
C ALA A 75 10.34 12.50 3.37
N THR A 76 9.49 11.64 2.80
CA THR A 76 8.26 11.16 3.45
C THR A 76 8.47 9.84 4.20
N LEU A 77 9.67 9.24 4.15
CA LEU A 77 9.96 8.03 4.90
C LEU A 77 9.83 8.31 6.41
N HIS A 78 8.92 7.59 7.07
CA HIS A 78 8.71 7.68 8.51
C HIS A 78 9.54 6.64 9.26
N SER A 79 9.55 5.40 8.78
CA SER A 79 10.31 4.31 9.40
C SER A 79 10.69 3.24 8.38
N SER A 80 11.82 2.59 8.63
CA SER A 80 12.31 1.42 7.89
C SER A 80 12.66 0.32 8.88
N GLU A 81 11.97 -0.81 8.79
CA GLU A 81 12.12 -1.96 9.68
C GLU A 81 12.59 -3.17 8.87
N LEU A 82 13.73 -3.77 9.24
CA LEU A 82 14.19 -5.01 8.61
C LEU A 82 13.32 -6.17 9.09
N LEU A 83 12.61 -6.82 8.17
CA LEU A 83 11.80 -8.00 8.46
C LEU A 83 12.62 -9.28 8.35
N GLY A 84 13.67 -9.30 7.52
CA GLY A 84 14.52 -10.46 7.32
C GLY A 84 15.12 -10.48 5.92
N TYR A 85 15.28 -11.69 5.38
CA TYR A 85 15.95 -11.96 4.12
C TYR A 85 15.11 -12.89 3.24
N THR A 86 15.24 -12.74 1.93
CA THR A 86 14.64 -13.65 0.94
C THR A 86 15.73 -14.13 -0.01
N ASP A 87 15.60 -15.35 -0.52
CA ASP A 87 16.47 -15.84 -1.60
C ASP A 87 16.36 -14.92 -2.81
N ALA A 88 17.49 -14.63 -3.46
CA ALA A 88 17.52 -13.78 -4.64
C ALA A 88 16.83 -14.43 -5.84
N ALA A 89 16.84 -15.77 -5.91
CA ALA A 89 16.19 -16.52 -6.98
C ALA A 89 14.66 -16.39 -6.89
N ASN A 90 14.05 -15.85 -7.95
CA ASN A 90 12.59 -15.77 -8.14
C ASN A 90 11.81 -15.02 -7.03
N PHE A 91 12.48 -14.20 -6.21
CA PHE A 91 11.81 -13.50 -5.10
C PHE A 91 10.60 -12.70 -5.57
N LYS A 92 10.74 -11.95 -6.68
CA LYS A 92 9.67 -11.08 -7.17
C LYS A 92 8.40 -11.87 -7.48
N ALA A 93 8.54 -13.00 -8.18
CA ALA A 93 7.40 -13.85 -8.52
C ALA A 93 6.75 -14.47 -7.27
N LYS A 94 7.56 -14.93 -6.29
CA LYS A 94 7.05 -15.45 -5.01
C LYS A 94 6.23 -14.40 -4.26
N PHE A 95 6.76 -13.18 -4.12
CA PHE A 95 6.07 -12.08 -3.44
C PHE A 95 4.82 -11.65 -4.21
N ASP A 96 4.90 -11.54 -5.53
CA ASP A 96 3.75 -11.22 -6.39
C ASP A 96 2.61 -12.23 -6.22
N ASN A 97 2.91 -13.53 -6.17
CA ASN A 97 1.92 -14.58 -5.98
C ASN A 97 1.23 -14.46 -4.61
N VAL A 98 2.01 -14.23 -3.55
CA VAL A 98 1.47 -14.07 -2.19
C VAL A 98 0.61 -12.80 -2.07
N PHE A 99 1.10 -11.65 -2.53
CA PHE A 99 0.38 -10.40 -2.34
C PHE A 99 -0.84 -10.25 -3.26
N ARG A 100 -0.82 -10.80 -4.48
CA ARG A 100 -2.02 -10.81 -5.34
C ARG A 100 -3.13 -11.69 -4.79
N ALA A 101 -2.82 -12.69 -3.97
CA ALA A 101 -3.84 -13.49 -3.29
C ALA A 101 -4.55 -12.71 -2.18
N CYS A 102 -4.01 -11.58 -1.72
CA CYS A 102 -4.65 -10.68 -0.77
C CYS A 102 -5.39 -9.56 -1.53
N PRO A 103 -6.74 -9.56 -1.56
CA PRO A 103 -7.46 -8.54 -2.30
C PRO A 103 -7.27 -7.16 -1.66
N PRO A 104 -6.92 -6.13 -2.46
CA PRO A 104 -6.81 -4.78 -1.94
C PRO A 104 -8.20 -4.23 -1.54
N PRO A 105 -8.27 -3.21 -0.67
CA PRO A 105 -9.52 -2.58 -0.28
C PRO A 105 -10.29 -2.05 -1.49
N PRO A 106 -11.58 -2.41 -1.64
CA PRO A 106 -12.40 -1.91 -2.72
C PRO A 106 -12.78 -0.44 -2.47
N GLN A 107 -13.48 0.13 -3.46
CA GLN A 107 -14.22 1.37 -3.26
C GLN A 107 -15.17 1.22 -2.06
N GLN A 108 -15.19 2.22 -1.19
CA GLN A 108 -16.04 2.28 0.01
C GLN A 108 -16.75 3.63 0.16
N LYS A 109 -16.27 4.67 -0.55
CA LYS A 109 -16.91 5.98 -0.60
C LYS A 109 -17.34 6.32 -2.03
N SER A 110 -18.44 7.03 -2.15
CA SER A 110 -18.93 7.57 -3.42
C SER A 110 -19.50 8.97 -3.20
N PHE A 111 -19.70 9.73 -4.28
CA PHE A 111 -20.31 11.04 -4.21
C PHE A 111 -21.81 10.92 -3.96
N ASN A 112 -22.31 11.51 -2.87
CA ASN A 112 -23.72 11.56 -2.56
C ASN A 112 -24.31 12.89 -3.03
N VAL A 113 -25.11 12.84 -4.09
CA VAL A 113 -25.74 14.04 -4.70
C VAL A 113 -26.73 14.74 -3.78
N LYS A 114 -27.27 14.07 -2.75
CA LYS A 114 -28.22 14.68 -1.81
C LYS A 114 -27.52 15.58 -0.79
N THR A 115 -26.29 15.23 -0.41
CA THR A 115 -25.51 15.94 0.62
C THR A 115 -24.36 16.73 0.02
N MET A 116 -24.07 16.52 -1.27
CA MET A 116 -22.93 17.09 -2.01
C MET A 116 -21.57 16.76 -1.39
N LYS A 117 -21.42 15.54 -0.84
CA LYS A 117 -20.21 15.09 -0.14
C LYS A 117 -19.71 13.73 -0.64
N MET A 118 -18.41 13.48 -0.47
CA MET A 118 -17.83 12.15 -0.60
C MET A 118 -18.11 11.36 0.69
N GLU A 119 -18.97 10.35 0.62
CA GLU A 119 -19.47 9.65 1.80
C GLU A 119 -19.33 8.13 1.69
N PRO A 120 -19.13 7.42 2.81
CA PRO A 120 -19.19 5.96 2.83
C PRO A 120 -20.54 5.43 2.37
N PHE A 121 -20.55 4.38 1.54
CA PHE A 121 -21.78 3.69 1.14
C PHE A 121 -21.92 2.33 1.82
N LYS A 122 -23.16 1.88 1.97
CA LYS A 122 -23.53 0.56 2.50
C LYS A 122 -23.51 -0.50 1.40
N ILE A 123 -24.05 -0.16 0.23
CA ILE A 123 -24.15 -1.02 -0.96
C ILE A 123 -23.70 -0.20 -2.17
N LYS A 124 -22.85 -0.78 -3.02
CA LYS A 124 -22.39 -0.12 -4.26
C LYS A 124 -23.41 -0.22 -5.39
N THR A 125 -24.08 -1.36 -5.49
CA THR A 125 -25.02 -1.66 -6.58
C THR A 125 -26.27 -2.37 -6.01
N PRO A 126 -27.43 -1.69 -5.93
CA PRO A 126 -27.63 -0.26 -6.19
C PRO A 126 -26.93 0.62 -5.14
N LEU A 127 -26.43 1.79 -5.55
CA LEU A 127 -25.69 2.68 -4.66
C LEU A 127 -26.60 3.19 -3.54
N THR A 128 -26.29 2.79 -2.31
CA THR A 128 -27.07 3.11 -1.11
C THR A 128 -26.14 3.62 -0.02
N PHE A 129 -26.38 4.84 0.45
CA PHE A 129 -25.64 5.47 1.54
C PHE A 129 -26.25 5.13 2.91
N TYR A 130 -25.49 5.38 3.97
CA TYR A 130 -25.99 5.28 5.34
C TYR A 130 -26.98 6.40 5.65
N GLY A 131 -28.06 6.06 6.37
CA GLY A 131 -29.04 7.02 6.87
C GLY A 131 -28.60 7.74 8.15
N PRO A 132 -29.34 8.78 8.59
CA PRO A 132 -29.09 9.43 9.86
C PRO A 132 -29.17 8.45 11.04
N GLY A 133 -28.16 8.44 11.91
CA GLY A 133 -28.09 7.55 13.07
C GLY A 133 -27.70 6.09 12.77
N GLU A 134 -27.51 5.71 11.50
CA GLU A 134 -27.05 4.36 11.17
C GLU A 134 -25.58 4.15 11.51
N THR A 135 -25.26 3.00 12.10
CA THR A 135 -23.88 2.58 12.35
C THR A 135 -23.15 2.29 11.04
N ARG A 136 -22.07 3.04 10.78
CA ARG A 136 -21.21 2.86 9.60
C ARG A 136 -20.28 1.66 9.79
N LYS A 137 -20.03 0.91 8.71
CA LYS A 137 -18.95 -0.07 8.70
C LYS A 137 -17.60 0.66 8.76
N PRO A 138 -16.62 0.19 9.55
CA PRO A 138 -15.27 0.76 9.54
C PRO A 138 -14.68 0.70 8.12
N LEU A 139 -14.06 1.79 7.70
CA LEU A 139 -13.36 1.83 6.43
C LEU A 139 -12.07 1.02 6.54
N ARG A 140 -11.75 0.27 5.49
CA ARG A 140 -10.48 -0.47 5.38
C ARG A 140 -9.57 0.20 4.37
N LYS A 141 -8.31 0.45 4.75
CA LYS A 141 -7.26 1.01 3.89
C LYS A 141 -5.98 0.19 4.03
N CYS A 142 -5.08 0.27 3.06
CA CYS A 142 -3.76 -0.37 3.09
C CYS A 142 -2.73 0.32 4.01
N THR A 143 -3.21 0.98 5.06
CA THR A 143 -2.41 1.76 6.02
C THR A 143 -2.31 1.06 7.38
N GLU A 144 -2.83 -0.16 7.49
CA GLU A 144 -2.82 -1.00 8.70
C GLU A 144 -1.78 -2.11 8.54
#